data_AF-A0A3L8D331-F1
#
_entry.id   AF-A0A3L8D331-F1
#
_cell.length_a   1.000
_cell.length_b   1.000
_cell.length_c   1.000
_cell.angle_alpha   90.00
_cell.angle_beta   90.00
_cell.angle_gamma   90.00
#
_symmetry.space_group_name_H-M   'P 1'
#
loop_
_entity.id
_entity.type
_entity.pdbx_description
1 polymer ?
#
loop_
_entity_poly.entity_id
_entity_poly.type
_entity_poly.pdbx_seq_one_letter_code
_entity_poly.pdbx_strand_id
1 'polypeptide(L)' 'SRDQILQRLRGIEFNGTDRSVDVAISKLRRKFDDHAGEARKIKTVWGKGYLFSRSEWEC' A
#
# COMPACT_ATOMS: atom_id res chain seq x y z
N SER A 1 -1.05 6.76 -6.07
CA SER A 1 0.34 6.89 -5.56
C SER A 1 0.31 7.01 -4.03
N ARG A 2 1.48 7.04 -3.37
CA ARG A 2 1.56 7.26 -1.90
C ARG A 2 0.90 8.58 -1.49
N ASP A 3 1.12 9.61 -2.29
CA ASP A 3 0.56 10.95 -2.11
C ASP A 3 -0.97 10.90 -2.08
N GLN A 4 -1.58 10.22 -3.06
CA GLN A 4 -3.03 10.07 -3.12
C GLN A 4 -3.60 9.33 -1.91
N ILE A 5 -2.84 8.37 -1.35
CA ILE A 5 -3.26 7.63 -0.15
C ILE A 5 -3.23 8.57 1.07
N LEU A 6 -2.16 9.34 1.25
CA LEU A 6 -2.03 10.29 2.36
C LEU A 6 -3.04 11.42 2.27
N GLN A 7 -3.21 11.98 1.08
CA GLN A 7 -4.17 13.04 0.82
C GLN A 7 -5.61 12.57 1.11
N ARG A 8 -5.98 11.36 0.68
CA ARG A 8 -7.34 10.83 0.94
C ARG A 8 -7.56 10.41 2.39
N LEU A 9 -6.55 9.89 3.07
CA LEU A 9 -6.70 9.41 4.45
C LEU A 9 -6.60 10.53 5.48
N ARG A 10 -5.75 11.53 5.23
CA ARG A 10 -5.36 12.53 6.23
C ARG A 10 -5.43 13.98 5.72
N GLY A 11 -5.69 14.19 4.43
CA GLY A 11 -5.71 15.53 3.83
C GLY A 11 -4.34 16.19 3.71
N ILE A 12 -3.25 15.43 3.91
CA ILE A 12 -1.88 15.97 3.91
C ILE A 12 -1.17 15.65 2.60
N GLU A 13 -0.31 16.59 2.18
CA GLU A 13 0.61 16.37 1.07
C GLU A 13 1.79 15.50 1.50
N PHE A 14 2.28 14.68 0.58
CA PHE A 14 3.43 13.82 0.83
C PHE A 14 4.71 14.65 0.80
N ASN A 15 5.43 14.66 1.92
CA ASN A 15 6.68 15.40 2.07
C ASN A 15 7.93 14.61 1.60
N GLY A 16 7.76 13.51 0.86
CA GLY A 16 8.86 12.66 0.39
C GLY A 16 9.49 11.74 1.43
N THR A 17 9.26 11.98 2.73
CA THR A 17 9.87 11.23 3.85
C THR A 17 8.86 10.43 4.67
N ASP A 18 7.56 10.67 4.48
CA ASP A 18 6.50 10.03 5.24
C ASP A 18 6.38 8.52 4.90
N ARG A 19 6.89 7.68 5.80
CA ARG A 19 6.80 6.20 5.70
C ARG A 19 5.53 5.63 6.33
N SER A 20 4.57 6.45 6.76
CA SER A 20 3.35 5.97 7.42
C SER A 20 2.51 5.08 6.49
N VAL A 21 2.51 5.36 5.19
CA VAL A 21 1.86 4.50 4.18
C VAL A 21 2.56 3.15 4.12
N ASP A 22 3.89 3.10 4.06
CA ASP A 22 4.64 1.84 4.06
C ASP A 22 4.31 0.99 5.31
N VAL A 23 4.24 1.64 6.49
CA VAL A 23 3.88 0.98 7.75
C VAL A 23 2.46 0.43 7.71
N ALA A 24 1.50 1.21 7.20
CA ALA A 24 0.12 0.77 7.05
C ALA A 24 0.00 -0.42 6.08
N ILE A 25 0.68 -0.35 4.94
CA ILE A 25 0.72 -1.44 3.96
C ILE A 25 1.36 -2.69 4.54
N SER A 26 2.43 -2.56 5.32
CA SER A 26 3.06 -3.70 6.01
C SER A 26 2.12 -4.37 7.02
N LYS A 27 1.39 -3.58 7.80
CA LYS A 27 0.35 -4.10 8.73
C LYS A 27 -0.79 -4.81 8.00
N LEU A 28 -1.27 -4.23 6.90
CA LEU A 28 -2.33 -4.82 6.07
C LEU A 28 -1.87 -6.15 5.48
N ARG A 29 -0.68 -6.18 4.87
CA ARG A 29 -0.07 -7.39 4.34
C ARG A 29 -0.01 -8.51 5.38
N ARG A 30 0.48 -8.20 6.58
CA ARG A 30 0.52 -9.18 7.68
C ARG A 30 -0.86 -9.66 8.11
N LYS A 31 -1.88 -8.79 8.09
CA LYS A 31 -3.27 -9.15 8.42
C LYS A 31 -3.89 -10.09 7.38
N PHE A 32 -3.49 -9.96 6.13
CA PHE A 32 -4.03 -10.75 5.01
C PHE A 32 -3.16 -11.95 4.64
N ASP A 33 -2.12 -12.22 5.42
CA ASP A 33 -1.07 -13.21 5.15
C ASP A 33 -0.41 -13.01 3.77
N ASP A 34 -0.36 -11.76 3.31
CA ASP A 34 0.12 -11.34 1.99
C ASP A 34 1.57 -10.86 2.11
N HIS A 35 2.51 -11.80 2.18
CA HIS A 35 3.93 -11.49 2.37
C HIS A 35 4.52 -10.70 1.20
N ALA A 36 5.44 -9.76 1.48
CA ALA A 36 5.98 -8.86 0.46
C ALA A 36 6.63 -9.56 -0.75
N GLY A 37 7.21 -10.75 -0.57
CA GLY A 37 7.82 -11.55 -1.64
C GLY A 37 6.80 -12.27 -2.53
N GLU A 38 5.60 -12.54 -2.01
CA GLU A 38 4.49 -13.17 -2.73
C GLU A 38 3.24 -12.28 -2.68
N ALA A 39 3.42 -10.96 -2.69
CA ALA A 39 2.30 -10.05 -2.46
C ALA A 39 1.35 -10.09 -3.67
N ARG A 40 0.25 -10.83 -3.53
CA ARG A 40 -0.77 -10.99 -4.57
C ARG A 40 -1.78 -9.86 -4.44
N LYS A 41 -2.24 -9.61 -3.21
CA LYS A 41 -3.33 -8.68 -2.90
C LYS A 41 -2.92 -7.22 -2.99
N ILE A 42 -1.77 -6.86 -2.41
CA ILE A 42 -1.26 -5.48 -2.40
C ILE A 42 0.14 -5.46 -3.03
N LYS A 43 0.25 -5.04 -4.30
CA LYS A 43 1.51 -5.01 -5.06
C LYS A 43 2.25 -3.69 -4.89
N THR A 44 3.57 -3.76 -4.68
CA THR A 44 4.43 -2.56 -4.70
C THR A 44 4.84 -2.27 -6.15
N VAL A 45 4.57 -1.05 -6.61
CA VAL A 45 5.08 -0.54 -7.89
C VAL A 45 6.14 0.53 -7.58
N TRP A 46 7.41 0.17 -7.78
CA TRP A 46 8.54 1.06 -7.54
C TRP A 46 8.39 2.37 -8.33
N GLY A 47 8.65 3.50 -7.67
CA GLY A 47 8.45 4.83 -8.25
C GLY A 47 6.99 5.29 -8.43
N LYS A 48 5.98 4.42 -8.26
CA LYS A 48 4.56 4.79 -8.44
C LYS A 48 3.70 4.65 -7.17
N GLY A 49 4.01 3.71 -6.28
CA GLY A 49 3.29 3.48 -5.03
C GLY A 49 2.79 2.04 -4.88
N TYR A 50 1.52 1.87 -4.51
CA TYR A 50 0.91 0.55 -4.30
C TYR A 50 -0.30 0.36 -5.20
N LEU A 51 -0.49 -0.87 -5.66
CA LEU A 51 -1.63 -1.30 -6.44
C LEU A 51 -2.41 -2.34 -5.65
N PHE A 52 -3.73 -2.17 -5.60
CA PHE A 52 -4.64 -3.14 -5.02
C PHE A 52 -5.14 -4.08 -6.12
N SER A 53 -4.90 -5.38 -5.98
CA SER A 53 -5.29 -6.39 -6.97
C SER A 53 -6.59 -7.05 -6.56
N ARG A 54 -7.72 -6.64 -7.14
CA ARG A 54 -9.06 -7.14 -6.75
C ARG A 54 -9.24 -8.65 -7.00
N SER A 55 -8.64 -9.18 -8.06
CA SER A 55 -8.75 -10.60 -8.46
C SER A 55 -8.25 -11.58 -7.38
N GLU A 56 -7.34 -11.15 -6.51
CA GLU A 56 -6.72 -12.00 -5.47
C GLU A 56 -7.55 -12.03 -4.18
N TRP A 57 -8.72 -11.38 -4.17
CA TRP A 57 -9.65 -11.31 -3.03
C TRP A 57 -10.98 -12.02 -3.27
N GLU A 58 -11.28 -12.36 -4.52
CA GLU A 58 -12.57 -12.97 -4.91
C GLU A 58 -12.48 -14.50 -5.06
N CYS A 59 -11.37 -15.13 -4.64
CA CYS A 59 -11.20 -16.58 -4.56
C CYS A 59 -11.54 -17.15 -3.17
#